data_AF-B0D2N9-F1
#
_entry.id   AF-B0D2N9-F1
#
_cell.length_a   1.000
_cell.length_b   1.000
_cell.length_c   1.000
_cell.angle_alpha   90.00
_cell.angle_beta   90.00
_cell.angle_gamma   90.00
#
_symmetry.space_group_name_H-M   'P 1'
#
loop_
_entity.id
_entity.type
_entity.pdbx_description
1 polymer ?
#
loop_
_entity_poly.entity_id
_entity_poly.type
_entity_poly.pdbx_seq_one_letter_code
_entity_poly.pdbx_strand_id
1 'polypeptide(L)'
;MGRTISLPFRPLTSRQERNLMTYLDDHFLQITRNFKKRAETSSTLRTLHAYLEASRHLLKIILQIPPVDPSTSLRTAYLLRLTGDVLSSITGYRLTSESPPTNGQADGPIASTANLDSIPLPLARSALQDLLDFLDDLDQAWVAVLQGQVWDPSSGAGVDLVVPIDSSNVKSTPPSQTDVARLRSLLIGGQSAIEEWLSEERLTRGGEEEEDDLSATLERMGLLDEFDELFSKTLDFLGGLGGVIVEPGSTVEDMDIG
;
A
#
# COMPACT_ATOMS: atom_id res chain seq x y z
N MET A 1 6.66 -20.19 25.49
CA MET A 1 5.33 -19.78 26.01
C MET A 1 4.94 -18.51 25.28
N GLY A 2 4.08 -18.60 24.25
CA GLY A 2 3.63 -17.44 23.48
C GLY A 2 2.64 -16.62 24.30
N ARG A 3 2.85 -15.29 24.37
CA ARG A 3 1.84 -14.38 24.91
C ARG A 3 0.67 -14.35 23.93
N THR A 4 -0.44 -14.95 24.29
CA THR A 4 -1.73 -14.67 23.63
C THR A 4 -2.14 -13.25 24.02
N ILE A 5 -1.97 -12.31 23.09
CA ILE A 5 -2.47 -10.95 23.27
C ILE A 5 -3.98 -11.02 23.07
N SER A 6 -4.75 -11.04 24.17
CA SER A 6 -6.20 -10.89 24.10
C SER A 6 -6.52 -9.40 23.88
N LEU A 7 -6.47 -8.93 22.63
CA LEU A 7 -7.01 -7.61 22.33
C LEU A 7 -8.55 -7.71 22.48
N PRO A 8 -9.21 -6.80 23.21
CA PRO A 8 -10.66 -6.80 23.31
C PRO A 8 -11.28 -6.40 21.97
N PHE A 9 -11.76 -7.39 21.23
CA PHE A 9 -12.36 -7.23 19.90
C PHE A 9 -13.83 -6.87 20.02
N ARG A 10 -14.10 -5.56 20.05
CA ARG A 10 -15.46 -5.03 20.02
C ARG A 10 -15.71 -4.35 18.67
N PRO A 11 -16.78 -4.69 17.94
CA PRO A 11 -17.19 -3.93 16.77
C PRO A 11 -17.34 -2.45 17.13
N LEU A 12 -17.05 -1.58 16.17
CA LEU A 12 -17.24 -0.15 16.37
C LEU A 12 -18.74 0.13 16.51
N THR A 13 -19.08 1.06 17.41
CA THR A 13 -20.44 1.61 17.44
C THR A 13 -20.67 2.46 16.20
N SER A 14 -21.93 2.59 15.75
CA SER A 14 -22.25 3.41 14.56
C SER A 14 -21.78 4.87 14.68
N ARG A 15 -21.69 5.41 15.90
CA ARG A 15 -21.11 6.74 16.16
C ARG A 15 -19.60 6.76 15.96
N GLN A 16 -18.89 5.73 16.41
CA GLN A 16 -17.45 5.59 16.19
C GLN A 16 -17.14 5.39 14.70
N GLU A 17 -17.91 4.57 13.98
CA GLU A 17 -17.75 4.40 12.53
C GLU A 17 -17.92 5.71 11.79
N ARG A 18 -18.98 6.47 12.08
CA ARG A 18 -19.20 7.79 11.45
C ARG A 18 -18.05 8.75 11.72
N ASN A 19 -17.61 8.84 12.97
CA ASN A 19 -16.49 9.72 13.32
C ASN A 19 -15.19 9.30 12.62
N LEU A 20 -14.94 7.99 12.55
CA LEU A 20 -13.77 7.45 11.86
C LEU A 20 -13.83 7.73 10.36
N MET A 21 -14.99 7.53 9.72
CA MET A 21 -15.19 7.87 8.31
C MET A 21 -14.87 9.34 8.04
N THR A 22 -15.45 10.26 8.82
CA THR A 22 -15.18 11.70 8.70
C THR A 22 -13.68 11.99 8.82
N TYR A 23 -13.03 11.43 9.83
CA TYR A 23 -11.59 11.59 10.03
C TYR A 23 -10.78 11.07 8.83
N LEU A 24 -11.06 9.84 8.37
CA LEU A 24 -10.34 9.24 7.24
C LEU A 24 -10.56 10.06 5.97
N ASP A 25 -11.79 10.45 5.66
CA ASP A 25 -12.11 11.25 4.47
C ASP A 25 -11.40 12.60 4.47
N ASP A 26 -11.38 13.30 5.60
CA ASP A 26 -10.68 14.57 5.75
C ASP A 26 -9.17 14.41 5.54
N HIS A 27 -8.57 13.34 6.10
CA HIS A 27 -7.14 13.06 5.94
C HIS A 27 -6.78 12.63 4.52
N PHE A 28 -7.59 11.79 3.86
CA PHE A 28 -7.40 11.48 2.44
C PHE A 28 -7.44 12.75 1.61
N LEU A 29 -8.43 13.62 1.83
CA LEU A 29 -8.55 14.88 1.12
C LEU A 29 -7.35 15.80 1.36
N GLN A 30 -6.83 15.86 2.59
CA GLN A 30 -5.63 16.62 2.92
C GLN A 30 -4.39 16.07 2.19
N ILE A 31 -4.19 14.75 2.18
CA ILE A 31 -3.08 14.10 1.46
C ILE A 31 -3.19 14.38 -0.04
N THR A 32 -4.35 14.17 -0.66
CA THR A 32 -4.56 14.45 -2.09
C THR A 32 -4.29 15.92 -2.43
N ARG A 33 -4.72 16.87 -1.59
CA ARG A 33 -4.45 18.30 -1.79
C ARG A 33 -2.96 18.61 -1.73
N ASN A 34 -2.24 18.07 -0.74
CA ASN A 34 -0.80 18.28 -0.61
C ASN A 34 -0.01 17.61 -1.74
N PHE A 35 -0.41 16.41 -2.16
CA PHE A 35 0.18 15.72 -3.32
C PHE A 35 0.03 16.54 -4.61
N LYS A 36 -1.17 17.08 -4.88
CA LYS A 36 -1.40 17.96 -6.04
C LYS A 36 -0.54 19.22 -5.99
N LYS A 37 -0.21 19.70 -4.79
CA LYS A 37 0.64 20.87 -4.54
C LYS A 37 2.10 20.53 -4.26
N ARG A 38 2.55 19.29 -4.48
CA ARG A 38 3.90 18.84 -4.06
C ARG A 38 5.07 19.66 -4.62
N ALA A 39 4.88 20.36 -5.74
CA ALA A 39 5.87 21.28 -6.29
C ALA A 39 5.91 22.64 -5.56
N GLU A 40 4.84 23.03 -4.87
CA GLU A 40 4.75 24.27 -4.12
C GLU A 40 5.49 24.17 -2.78
N THR A 41 6.14 25.25 -2.36
CA THR A 41 6.84 25.32 -1.06
C THR A 41 5.90 25.23 0.14
N SER A 42 4.62 25.53 -0.04
CA SER A 42 3.58 25.41 0.97
C SER A 42 3.08 23.98 1.21
N SER A 43 3.38 23.03 0.32
CA SER A 43 3.00 21.63 0.53
C SER A 43 3.89 20.99 1.58
N THR A 44 3.29 20.19 2.45
CA THR A 44 4.02 19.38 3.44
C THR A 44 4.46 18.02 2.87
N LEU A 45 3.92 17.62 1.71
CA LEU A 45 4.20 16.32 1.06
C LEU A 45 4.96 16.54 -0.24
N ARG A 46 6.13 17.19 -0.15
CA ARG A 46 6.96 17.52 -1.33
C ARG A 46 7.84 16.36 -1.77
N THR A 47 8.19 15.48 -0.83
CA THR A 47 9.05 14.32 -1.04
C THR A 47 8.24 13.04 -0.98
N LEU A 48 8.74 11.98 -1.64
CA LEU A 48 8.14 10.65 -1.58
C LEU A 48 8.07 10.16 -0.13
N HIS A 49 9.15 10.31 0.64
CA HIS A 49 9.20 9.93 2.06
C HIS A 49 8.09 10.58 2.89
N ALA A 50 7.89 11.90 2.79
CA ALA A 50 6.84 12.59 3.55
C ALA A 50 5.44 12.09 3.17
N TYR A 51 5.22 11.77 1.89
CA TYR A 51 3.98 11.19 1.40
C TYR A 51 3.74 9.76 1.91
N LEU A 52 4.76 8.91 1.84
CA LEU A 52 4.71 7.54 2.37
C LEU A 52 4.47 7.55 3.87
N GLU A 53 5.13 8.43 4.62
CA GLU A 53 4.90 8.59 6.06
C GLU A 53 3.44 8.95 6.35
N ALA A 54 2.88 9.96 5.66
CA ALA A 54 1.47 10.32 5.80
C ALA A 54 0.52 9.15 5.43
N SER A 55 0.88 8.36 4.41
CA SER A 55 0.10 7.20 3.96
C SER A 55 0.20 6.04 4.96
N ARG A 56 1.37 5.78 5.57
CA ARG A 56 1.56 4.81 6.66
C ARG A 56 0.68 5.14 7.86
N HIS A 57 0.50 6.43 8.18
CA HIS A 57 -0.40 6.83 9.25
C HIS A 57 -1.86 6.43 8.95
N LEU A 58 -2.34 6.64 7.73
CA LEU A 58 -3.67 6.17 7.32
C LEU A 58 -3.76 4.65 7.33
N LEU A 59 -2.77 3.95 6.79
CA LEU A 59 -2.71 2.48 6.80
C LEU A 59 -2.86 1.92 8.22
N LYS A 60 -2.08 2.45 9.17
CA LYS A 60 -2.15 2.06 10.58
C LYS A 60 -3.56 2.23 11.14
N ILE A 61 -4.21 3.36 10.88
CA ILE A 61 -5.56 3.63 11.38
C ILE A 61 -6.60 2.69 10.74
N ILE A 62 -6.52 2.46 9.43
CA ILE A 62 -7.41 1.53 8.71
C ILE A 62 -7.25 0.11 9.27
N LEU A 63 -6.03 -0.33 9.56
CA LEU A 63 -5.74 -1.65 10.10
C LEU A 63 -6.17 -1.85 11.56
N GLN A 64 -6.42 -0.77 12.30
CA GLN A 64 -7.05 -0.83 13.62
C GLN A 64 -8.59 -0.97 13.53
N ILE A 65 -9.20 -0.92 12.34
CA ILE A 65 -10.62 -1.22 12.19
C ILE A 65 -10.84 -2.71 12.47
N PRO A 66 -11.74 -3.08 13.40
CA PRO A 66 -11.96 -4.48 13.75
C PRO A 66 -12.40 -5.30 12.52
N PRO A 67 -11.86 -6.52 12.30
CA PRO A 67 -12.31 -7.45 11.25
C PRO A 67 -13.61 -8.15 11.63
N VAL A 68 -14.55 -7.43 12.25
CA VAL A 68 -15.83 -7.96 12.71
C VAL A 68 -16.95 -7.03 12.27
N ASP A 69 -18.07 -7.62 11.90
CA ASP A 69 -19.20 -6.88 11.33
C ASP A 69 -19.85 -5.96 12.38
N PRO A 70 -20.31 -4.77 11.95
CA PRO A 70 -20.43 -4.29 10.57
C PRO A 70 -19.16 -3.62 9.98
N SER A 71 -18.10 -3.46 10.78
CA SER A 71 -16.94 -2.64 10.45
C SER A 71 -16.01 -3.25 9.39
N THR A 72 -16.15 -4.55 9.09
CA THR A 72 -15.33 -5.26 8.08
C THR A 72 -15.39 -4.58 6.71
N SER A 73 -16.59 -4.23 6.25
CA SER A 73 -16.80 -3.55 4.97
C SER A 73 -16.08 -2.20 4.89
N LEU A 74 -16.04 -1.47 6.01
CA LEU A 74 -15.37 -0.18 6.14
C LEU A 74 -13.85 -0.32 5.99
N ARG A 75 -13.28 -1.33 6.65
CA ARG A 75 -11.85 -1.66 6.57
C ARG A 75 -11.43 -1.94 5.12
N THR A 76 -12.17 -2.81 4.44
CA THR A 76 -11.91 -3.17 3.04
C THR A 76 -12.03 -1.96 2.13
N ALA A 77 -13.10 -1.16 2.26
CA ALA A 77 -13.33 0.00 1.39
C ALA A 77 -12.24 1.07 1.50
N TYR A 78 -11.78 1.39 2.72
CA TYR A 78 -10.72 2.37 2.90
C TYR A 78 -9.34 1.83 2.54
N LEU A 79 -9.07 0.53 2.75
CA LEU A 79 -7.81 -0.05 2.29
C LEU A 79 -7.73 -0.05 0.76
N LEU A 80 -8.81 -0.41 0.06
CA LEU A 80 -8.91 -0.31 -1.41
C LEU A 80 -8.62 1.11 -1.89
N ARG A 81 -9.20 2.12 -1.23
CA ARG A 81 -8.97 3.52 -1.55
C ARG A 81 -7.50 3.91 -1.34
N LEU A 82 -6.91 3.55 -0.20
CA LEU A 82 -5.51 3.84 0.08
C LEU A 82 -4.58 3.22 -0.95
N THR A 83 -4.78 1.94 -1.30
CA THR A 83 -3.99 1.25 -2.31
C THR A 83 -4.07 1.97 -3.66
N GLY A 84 -5.27 2.33 -4.11
CA GLY A 84 -5.44 3.08 -5.35
C GLY A 84 -4.77 4.45 -5.33
N ASP A 85 -4.99 5.23 -4.27
CA ASP A 85 -4.42 6.58 -4.14
C ASP A 85 -2.88 6.54 -4.07
N VAL A 86 -2.30 5.59 -3.35
CA VAL A 86 -0.85 5.48 -3.20
C VAL A 86 -0.18 5.02 -4.49
N LEU A 87 -0.64 3.92 -5.09
CA LEU A 87 -0.06 3.41 -6.35
C LEU A 87 -0.14 4.45 -7.48
N SER A 88 -1.21 5.25 -7.52
CA SER A 88 -1.35 6.33 -8.50
C SER A 88 -0.47 7.55 -8.20
N SER A 89 -0.16 7.82 -6.93
CA SER A 89 0.53 9.07 -6.53
C SER A 89 2.05 8.93 -6.44
N ILE A 90 2.56 7.73 -6.18
CA ILE A 90 4.00 7.46 -6.06
C ILE A 90 4.75 7.93 -7.30
N THR A 91 4.23 7.62 -8.49
CA THR A 91 4.82 8.00 -9.79
C THR A 91 4.91 9.51 -10.01
N GLY A 92 4.20 10.30 -9.20
CA GLY A 92 4.28 11.76 -9.22
C GLY A 92 5.52 12.34 -8.54
N TYR A 93 6.30 11.54 -7.80
CA TYR A 93 7.47 11.99 -7.05
C TYR A 93 8.79 11.70 -7.78
N ARG A 94 9.83 12.46 -7.44
CA ARG A 94 11.21 12.21 -7.86
C ARG A 94 11.94 11.41 -6.79
N LEU A 95 12.75 10.42 -7.16
CA LEU A 95 13.53 9.60 -6.22
C LEU A 95 14.62 10.40 -5.50
N THR A 96 15.02 11.54 -6.07
CA THR A 96 16.21 12.27 -5.67
C THR A 96 15.93 13.60 -5.01
N SER A 97 14.66 13.86 -4.60
CA SER A 97 14.14 15.18 -4.22
C SER A 97 15.11 15.98 -3.34
N GLU A 98 15.95 16.76 -4.00
CA GLU A 98 16.84 17.73 -3.40
C GLU A 98 15.94 18.78 -2.77
N SER A 99 16.11 19.04 -1.47
CA SER A 99 15.47 20.21 -0.87
C SER A 99 15.86 21.42 -1.72
N PRO A 100 14.92 22.30 -2.12
CA PRO A 100 15.27 23.45 -2.93
C PRO A 100 16.39 24.23 -2.23
N PRO A 101 17.34 24.82 -2.97
CA PRO A 101 18.40 25.61 -2.36
C PRO A 101 17.74 26.63 -1.45
N THR A 102 18.15 26.61 -0.18
CA THR A 102 17.71 27.60 0.81
C THR A 102 18.31 28.92 0.36
N ASN A 103 17.62 29.63 -0.53
CA ASN A 103 18.03 30.94 -1.03
C ASN A 103 17.84 31.96 0.10
N GLY A 104 18.88 32.05 0.93
CA GLY A 104 19.06 33.05 1.96
C GLY A 104 20.44 33.72 1.90
N GLN A 105 21.12 33.70 0.75
CA GLN A 105 22.36 34.48 0.57
C GLN A 105 22.51 34.94 -0.88
N ALA A 106 21.85 36.05 -1.19
CA ALA A 106 22.21 36.89 -2.31
C ALA A 106 23.52 37.61 -1.97
N ASP A 107 24.60 37.26 -2.64
CA ASP A 107 25.56 38.19 -3.26
C ASP A 107 26.83 37.46 -3.72
N GLY A 108 26.93 37.25 -5.04
CA GLY A 108 28.17 36.78 -5.67
C GLY A 108 27.95 36.31 -7.12
N PRO A 109 28.52 36.97 -8.13
CA PRO A 109 28.43 36.53 -9.52
C PRO A 109 29.66 35.69 -9.86
N ILE A 110 29.60 34.37 -9.65
CA ILE A 110 30.57 33.47 -10.29
C ILE A 110 29.86 32.20 -10.73
N ALA A 111 29.97 31.96 -12.03
CA ALA A 111 29.55 30.75 -12.72
C ALA A 111 29.90 29.48 -11.94
N SER A 112 28.93 28.61 -11.78
CA SER A 112 29.15 27.19 -11.52
C SER A 112 28.06 26.43 -12.25
N THR A 113 28.42 25.98 -13.46
CA THR A 113 27.91 24.75 -14.06
C THR A 113 28.22 23.62 -13.07
N ALA A 114 27.39 23.47 -12.05
CA ALA A 114 27.42 22.33 -11.18
C ALA A 114 27.04 21.12 -12.04
N ASN A 115 27.99 20.21 -12.23
CA ASN A 115 27.76 18.89 -12.82
C ASN A 115 26.53 18.25 -12.17
N LEU A 116 25.45 18.14 -12.93
CA LEU A 116 24.26 17.35 -12.58
C LEU A 116 24.55 15.83 -12.60
N ASP A 117 25.74 15.42 -13.05
CA ASP A 117 26.13 14.02 -13.27
C ASP A 117 26.51 13.24 -12.00
N SER A 118 26.28 13.78 -10.80
CA SER A 118 26.68 13.09 -9.55
C SER A 118 25.67 13.24 -8.43
N ILE A 119 24.39 12.98 -8.72
CA ILE A 119 23.44 12.69 -7.64
C ILE A 119 23.92 11.42 -6.90
N PRO A 120 24.04 11.43 -5.56
CA PRO A 120 24.47 10.25 -4.83
C PRO A 120 23.44 9.11 -4.99
N LEU A 121 23.84 8.01 -5.64
CA LEU A 121 23.09 6.74 -5.66
C LEU A 121 22.52 6.32 -4.28
N PRO A 122 23.17 6.59 -3.12
CA PRO A 122 22.61 6.28 -1.82
C PRO A 122 21.24 6.90 -1.51
N LEU A 123 20.97 8.13 -1.97
CA LEU A 123 19.71 8.82 -1.62
C LEU A 123 18.53 8.21 -2.37
N ALA A 124 18.69 7.96 -3.67
CA ALA A 124 17.68 7.27 -4.48
C ALA A 124 17.41 5.86 -3.94
N ARG A 125 18.45 5.12 -3.54
CA ARG A 125 18.32 3.81 -2.90
C ARG A 125 17.49 3.89 -1.62
N SER A 126 17.75 4.86 -0.74
CA SER A 126 17.00 5.00 0.51
C SER A 126 15.51 5.32 0.30
N ALA A 127 15.20 6.17 -0.68
CA ALA A 127 13.81 6.49 -1.02
C ALA A 127 13.08 5.29 -1.63
N LEU A 128 13.77 4.52 -2.47
CA LEU A 128 13.22 3.30 -3.06
C LEU A 128 13.03 2.20 -2.02
N GLN A 129 13.97 2.02 -1.09
CA GLN A 129 13.81 1.08 0.02
C GLN A 129 12.58 1.45 0.88
N ASP A 130 12.42 2.73 1.26
CA ASP A 130 11.24 3.15 2.02
C ASP A 130 9.94 2.91 1.25
N LEU A 131 9.95 3.06 -0.08
CA LEU A 131 8.83 2.66 -0.92
C LEU A 131 8.56 1.15 -0.87
N LEU A 132 9.57 0.31 -1.05
CA LEU A 132 9.42 -1.15 -1.02
C LEU A 132 8.96 -1.64 0.36
N ASP A 133 9.51 -1.10 1.44
CA ASP A 133 9.07 -1.38 2.81
C ASP A 133 7.60 -0.96 3.03
N PHE A 134 7.15 0.10 2.36
CA PHE A 134 5.73 0.49 2.40
C PHE A 134 4.84 -0.47 1.61
N LEU A 135 5.29 -0.92 0.45
CA LEU A 135 4.51 -1.83 -0.39
C LEU A 135 4.44 -3.24 0.23
N ASP A 136 5.49 -3.70 0.93
CA ASP A 136 5.42 -4.95 1.71
C ASP A 136 4.46 -4.82 2.90
N ASP A 137 4.51 -3.71 3.65
CA ASP A 137 3.51 -3.41 4.69
C ASP A 137 2.08 -3.47 4.13
N LEU A 138 1.88 -2.92 2.92
CA LEU A 138 0.58 -2.90 2.23
C LEU A 138 0.16 -4.29 1.74
N ASP A 139 1.10 -5.12 1.28
CA ASP A 139 0.85 -6.52 0.91
C ASP A 139 0.40 -7.34 2.13
N GLN A 140 1.14 -7.25 3.23
CA GLN A 140 0.79 -7.91 4.49
C GLN A 140 -0.55 -7.43 5.04
N ALA A 141 -0.82 -6.13 4.94
CA ALA A 141 -2.10 -5.53 5.33
C ALA A 141 -3.27 -6.15 4.56
N TRP A 142 -3.10 -6.39 3.25
CA TRP A 142 -4.10 -7.04 2.43
C TRP A 142 -4.31 -8.50 2.78
N VAL A 143 -3.24 -9.27 2.99
CA VAL A 143 -3.32 -10.66 3.47
C VAL A 143 -4.14 -10.72 4.76
N ALA A 144 -3.85 -9.83 5.72
CA ALA A 144 -4.58 -9.77 6.99
C ALA A 144 -6.07 -9.43 6.78
N VAL A 145 -6.41 -8.51 5.87
CA VAL A 145 -7.81 -8.17 5.56
C VAL A 145 -8.54 -9.32 4.89
N LEU A 146 -7.91 -9.95 3.90
CA LEU A 146 -8.49 -11.05 3.14
C LEU A 146 -8.76 -12.28 4.00
N GLN A 147 -7.93 -12.51 5.02
CA GLN A 147 -8.09 -13.60 5.98
C GLN A 147 -9.00 -13.24 7.18
N GLY A 148 -9.55 -12.02 7.24
CA GLY A 148 -10.34 -11.57 8.39
C GLY A 148 -9.53 -11.49 9.70
N GLN A 149 -8.22 -11.33 9.59
CA GLN A 149 -7.28 -11.27 10.71
C GLN A 149 -7.15 -9.88 11.29
N VAL A 150 -6.65 -9.85 12.52
CA VAL A 150 -6.34 -8.63 13.25
C VAL A 150 -4.92 -8.22 12.92
N TRP A 151 -4.69 -6.93 12.72
CA TRP A 151 -3.34 -6.43 12.53
C TRP A 151 -2.59 -6.29 13.85
N ASP A 152 -1.42 -6.93 13.97
CA ASP A 152 -0.48 -6.69 15.06
C ASP A 152 0.61 -5.70 14.60
N PRO A 153 0.62 -4.46 15.10
CA PRO A 153 1.60 -3.45 14.69
C PRO A 153 3.03 -3.78 15.14
N SER A 154 3.19 -4.72 16.09
CA SER A 154 4.50 -5.14 16.59
C SER A 154 5.21 -6.05 15.60
N SER A 155 4.45 -6.93 14.95
CA SER A 155 4.95 -7.92 13.99
C SER A 155 4.79 -7.48 12.54
N GLY A 156 3.93 -6.49 12.26
CA GLY A 156 3.63 -6.08 10.89
C GLY A 156 2.86 -7.15 10.12
N ALA A 157 2.06 -7.95 10.82
CA ALA A 157 1.36 -9.09 10.24
C ALA A 157 -0.07 -9.26 10.79
N GLY A 158 -0.87 -10.01 10.03
CA GLY A 158 -2.16 -10.50 10.48
C GLY A 158 -2.00 -11.60 11.53
N VAL A 159 -2.85 -11.56 12.56
CA VAL A 159 -2.94 -12.57 13.61
C VAL A 159 -4.39 -13.04 13.72
N ASP A 160 -4.56 -14.35 13.89
CA ASP A 160 -5.87 -14.97 14.03
C ASP A 160 -6.64 -14.42 15.23
N LEU A 161 -7.92 -14.15 14.97
CA LEU A 161 -8.84 -13.67 15.97
C LEU A 161 -9.26 -14.82 16.90
N VAL A 162 -8.76 -14.82 18.14
CA VAL A 162 -9.20 -15.76 19.17
C VAL A 162 -10.49 -15.24 19.81
N VAL A 163 -11.64 -15.79 19.40
CA VAL A 163 -12.95 -15.44 19.97
C VAL A 163 -13.28 -16.37 21.14
N PRO A 164 -13.66 -15.85 22.33
CA PRO A 164 -14.16 -16.67 23.43
C PRO A 164 -15.41 -17.45 23.01
N ILE A 165 -15.49 -18.73 23.40
CA ILE A 165 -16.55 -19.68 23.01
C ILE A 165 -17.97 -19.14 23.28
N ASP A 166 -18.12 -18.28 24.29
CA ASP A 166 -19.42 -17.73 24.69
C ASP A 166 -19.93 -16.58 23.79
N SER A 167 -19.12 -16.13 22.81
CA SER A 167 -19.43 -14.98 21.93
C SER A 167 -20.01 -15.43 20.59
N SER A 168 -21.15 -16.11 20.60
CA SER A 168 -21.79 -16.72 19.41
C SER A 168 -22.25 -15.75 18.31
N ASN A 169 -22.08 -14.45 18.49
CA ASN A 169 -22.60 -13.41 17.57
C ASN A 169 -21.52 -12.64 16.80
N VAL A 170 -20.24 -12.99 16.91
CA VAL A 170 -19.18 -12.32 16.15
C VAL A 170 -19.13 -12.91 14.75
N LYS A 171 -19.49 -12.11 13.75
CA LYS A 171 -19.37 -12.45 12.32
C LYS A 171 -18.31 -11.58 11.67
N SER A 172 -17.61 -12.13 10.70
CA SER A 172 -16.70 -11.41 9.82
C SER A 172 -17.10 -11.73 8.39
N THR A 173 -17.47 -10.72 7.63
CA THR A 173 -17.81 -10.89 6.22
C THR A 173 -16.55 -10.71 5.37
N PRO A 174 -16.10 -11.72 4.61
CA PRO A 174 -14.93 -11.56 3.74
C PRO A 174 -15.19 -10.52 2.65
N PRO A 175 -14.14 -9.93 2.05
CA PRO A 175 -14.28 -9.03 0.91
C PRO A 175 -15.12 -9.64 -0.23
N SER A 176 -15.92 -8.81 -0.91
CA SER A 176 -16.75 -9.28 -2.01
C SER A 176 -15.92 -9.66 -3.25
N GLN A 177 -16.49 -10.44 -4.17
CA GLN A 177 -15.81 -10.75 -5.43
C GLN A 177 -15.47 -9.49 -6.24
N THR A 178 -16.32 -8.45 -6.17
CA THR A 178 -16.05 -7.16 -6.81
C THR A 178 -14.87 -6.45 -6.16
N ASP A 179 -14.76 -6.48 -4.83
CA ASP A 179 -13.62 -5.91 -4.10
C ASP A 179 -12.32 -6.64 -4.46
N VAL A 180 -12.36 -7.98 -4.52
CA VAL A 180 -11.23 -8.83 -4.93
C VAL A 180 -10.79 -8.53 -6.36
N ALA A 181 -11.73 -8.47 -7.31
CA ALA A 181 -11.42 -8.15 -8.70
C ALA A 181 -10.78 -6.75 -8.82
N ARG A 182 -11.34 -5.77 -8.09
CA ARG A 182 -10.81 -4.40 -8.05
C ARG A 182 -9.41 -4.35 -7.45
N LEU A 183 -9.16 -5.06 -6.34
CA LEU A 183 -7.85 -5.16 -5.71
C LEU A 183 -6.83 -5.71 -6.71
N ARG A 184 -7.15 -6.84 -7.36
CA ARG A 184 -6.27 -7.46 -8.35
C ARG A 184 -5.89 -6.49 -9.48
N SER A 185 -6.87 -5.76 -10.02
CA SER A 185 -6.60 -4.76 -11.06
C SER A 185 -5.72 -3.61 -10.57
N LEU A 186 -5.91 -3.14 -9.33
CA LEU A 186 -5.08 -2.09 -8.73
C LEU A 186 -3.64 -2.54 -8.53
N LEU A 187 -3.41 -3.76 -8.04
CA LEU A 187 -2.06 -4.27 -7.77
C LEU A 187 -1.27 -4.46 -9.08
N ILE A 188 -1.86 -5.14 -10.07
CA ILE A 188 -1.22 -5.39 -11.37
C ILE A 188 -0.94 -4.05 -12.08
N GLY A 189 -1.95 -3.18 -12.16
CA GLY A 189 -1.77 -1.87 -12.81
C GLY A 189 -0.78 -0.97 -12.08
N GLY A 190 -0.74 -1.03 -10.74
CA GLY A 190 0.20 -0.27 -9.93
C GLY A 190 1.64 -0.75 -10.07
N GLN A 191 1.88 -2.06 -10.15
CA GLN A 191 3.20 -2.62 -10.43
C GLN A 191 3.74 -2.10 -11.77
N SER A 192 2.97 -2.25 -12.85
CA SER A 192 3.36 -1.74 -14.16
C SER A 192 3.62 -0.23 -14.16
N ALA A 193 2.80 0.56 -13.46
CA ALA A 193 3.00 1.99 -13.35
C ALA A 193 4.29 2.36 -12.58
N ILE A 194 4.66 1.58 -11.57
CA ILE A 194 5.91 1.77 -10.82
C ILE A 194 7.11 1.36 -11.69
N GLU A 195 7.05 0.24 -12.40
CA GLU A 195 8.10 -0.21 -13.34
C GLU A 195 8.38 0.84 -14.42
N GLU A 196 7.32 1.36 -15.05
CA GLU A 196 7.40 2.42 -16.05
C GLU A 196 8.02 3.69 -15.45
N TRP A 197 7.51 4.14 -14.29
CA TRP A 197 8.03 5.32 -13.59
C TRP A 197 9.52 5.19 -13.24
N LEU A 198 9.95 4.04 -12.73
CA LEU A 198 11.37 3.79 -12.42
C LEU A 198 12.23 3.81 -13.68
N SER A 199 11.70 3.32 -14.80
CA SER A 199 12.38 3.36 -16.09
C SER A 199 12.53 4.80 -16.61
N GLU A 200 11.49 5.63 -16.50
CA GLU A 200 11.53 7.05 -16.89
C GLU A 200 12.47 7.90 -16.03
N GLU A 201 12.50 7.69 -14.70
CA GLU A 201 13.43 8.36 -13.79
C GLU A 201 14.90 8.07 -14.14
N ARG A 202 15.19 6.96 -14.82
CA ARG A 202 16.54 6.63 -15.27
C ARG A 202 16.90 7.32 -16.59
N LEU A 203 15.98 7.36 -17.54
CA LEU A 203 16.17 8.08 -18.81
C LEU A 203 16.52 9.56 -18.57
N THR A 204 15.86 10.19 -17.59
CA THR A 204 16.13 11.58 -17.23
C THR A 204 17.51 11.83 -16.58
N ARG A 205 18.24 10.78 -16.15
CA ARG A 205 19.57 10.87 -15.56
C ARG A 205 20.72 10.68 -16.56
N GLY A 206 20.44 10.64 -17.86
CA GLY A 206 21.45 10.65 -18.91
C GLY A 206 22.16 9.31 -19.15
N GLY A 207 21.56 8.20 -18.73
CA GLY A 207 21.99 6.88 -19.21
C GLY A 207 21.53 6.70 -20.66
N GLU A 208 22.45 6.41 -21.57
CA GLU A 208 22.12 6.04 -22.95
C GLU A 208 21.21 4.79 -22.96
N GLU A 209 20.33 4.74 -23.95
CA GLU A 209 19.19 3.83 -24.13
C GLU A 209 19.59 2.34 -24.10
N GLU A 210 19.70 1.74 -22.92
CA GLU A 210 19.57 0.30 -22.74
C GLU A 210 18.34 0.01 -21.87
N GLU A 211 17.24 -0.30 -22.54
CA GLU A 211 15.92 -0.66 -21.98
C GLU A 211 16.00 -1.89 -21.04
N ASP A 212 17.06 -2.69 -21.15
CA ASP A 212 17.27 -3.94 -20.40
C ASP A 212 17.81 -3.75 -18.96
N ASP A 213 18.05 -2.53 -18.52
CA ASP A 213 18.95 -2.33 -17.38
C ASP A 213 18.21 -2.09 -16.04
N LEU A 214 16.86 -2.00 -15.99
CA LEU A 214 16.11 -1.75 -14.73
C LEU A 214 16.44 -2.83 -13.69
N SER A 215 16.30 -4.09 -14.08
CA SER A 215 16.63 -5.22 -13.23
C SER A 215 18.10 -5.19 -12.79
N ALA A 216 19.05 -4.88 -13.68
CA ALA A 216 20.46 -4.77 -13.33
C ALA A 216 20.74 -3.62 -12.33
N THR A 217 19.99 -2.52 -12.42
CA THR A 217 20.10 -1.43 -11.45
C THR A 217 19.50 -1.77 -10.10
N LEU A 218 18.32 -2.40 -10.08
CA LEU A 218 17.74 -2.92 -8.84
C LEU A 218 18.67 -3.97 -8.22
N GLU A 219 19.23 -4.87 -9.02
CA GLU A 219 20.19 -5.90 -8.59
C GLU A 219 21.45 -5.26 -7.99
N ARG A 220 22.01 -4.23 -8.65
CA ARG A 220 23.15 -3.46 -8.12
C ARG A 220 22.82 -2.74 -6.81
N MET A 221 21.56 -2.34 -6.62
CA MET A 221 21.08 -1.79 -5.35
C MET A 221 20.73 -2.87 -4.32
N GLY A 222 20.70 -4.15 -4.72
CA GLY A 222 20.25 -5.27 -3.91
C GLY A 222 18.75 -5.21 -3.60
N LEU A 223 17.95 -4.67 -4.52
CA LEU A 223 16.50 -4.45 -4.38
C LEU A 223 15.66 -5.25 -5.39
N LEU A 224 16.30 -6.03 -6.26
CA LEU A 224 15.60 -6.75 -7.32
C LEU A 224 14.63 -7.78 -6.76
N ASP A 225 15.11 -8.60 -5.81
CA ASP A 225 14.30 -9.65 -5.20
C ASP A 225 13.05 -9.08 -4.51
N GLU A 226 13.20 -8.00 -3.74
CA GLU A 226 12.08 -7.34 -3.05
C GLU A 226 11.09 -6.70 -4.03
N PHE A 227 11.58 -6.24 -5.18
CA PHE A 227 10.73 -5.69 -6.24
C PHE A 227 9.94 -6.79 -6.95
N ASP A 228 10.58 -7.91 -7.29
CA ASP A 228 9.95 -9.06 -7.94
C ASP A 228 8.93 -9.76 -7.01
N GLU A 229 9.15 -9.70 -5.70
CA GLU A 229 8.23 -10.22 -4.69
C GLU A 229 7.07 -9.25 -4.35
N LEU A 230 6.99 -8.08 -4.98
CA LEU A 230 5.92 -7.11 -4.71
C LEU A 230 4.55 -7.75 -4.84
N PHE A 231 3.72 -7.60 -3.81
CA PHE A 231 2.36 -8.12 -3.75
C PHE A 231 2.21 -9.64 -3.98
N SER A 232 3.32 -10.40 -3.95
CA SER A 232 3.30 -11.84 -4.22
C SER A 232 2.36 -12.58 -3.26
N LYS A 233 2.32 -12.20 -1.98
CA LYS A 233 1.49 -12.85 -0.95
C LYS A 233 0.01 -12.61 -1.22
N THR A 234 -0.37 -11.36 -1.48
CA THR A 234 -1.75 -11.02 -1.83
C THR A 234 -2.15 -11.68 -3.15
N LEU A 235 -1.32 -11.61 -4.19
CA LEU A 235 -1.66 -12.18 -5.50
C LEU A 235 -1.75 -13.71 -5.47
N ASP A 236 -0.90 -14.40 -4.72
CA ASP A 236 -1.00 -15.85 -4.50
C ASP A 236 -2.32 -16.20 -3.80
N PHE A 237 -2.67 -15.47 -2.74
CA PHE A 237 -3.95 -15.63 -2.04
C PHE A 237 -5.15 -15.41 -2.99
N LEU A 238 -5.11 -14.38 -3.83
CA LEU A 238 -6.16 -14.09 -4.81
C LEU A 238 -6.18 -15.11 -5.96
N GLY A 239 -5.05 -15.71 -6.31
CA GLY A 239 -4.91 -16.76 -7.33
C GLY A 239 -5.43 -18.12 -6.86
N GLY A 240 -5.22 -18.45 -5.58
CA GLY A 240 -5.76 -19.66 -4.95
C GLY A 240 -7.29 -19.70 -4.90
N LEU A 241 -7.95 -18.54 -4.84
CA LEU A 241 -9.41 -18.43 -4.86
C LEU A 241 -10.04 -18.69 -6.23
N GLY A 242 -9.24 -18.82 -7.30
CA GLY A 242 -9.70 -19.24 -8.63
C GLY A 242 -10.02 -20.74 -8.74
N GLY A 243 -9.69 -21.53 -7.72
CA GLY A 243 -10.12 -22.92 -7.59
C GLY A 243 -11.57 -23.01 -7.14
N VAL A 244 -12.48 -23.13 -8.12
CA VAL A 244 -13.87 -23.60 -8.00
C VAL A 244 -14.30 -23.93 -6.56
N ILE A 245 -15.02 -23.02 -5.92
CA ILE A 245 -15.86 -23.38 -4.77
C ILE A 245 -16.95 -24.29 -5.33
N VAL A 246 -16.68 -25.59 -5.36
CA VAL A 246 -17.74 -26.59 -5.53
C VAL A 246 -18.57 -26.50 -4.27
N GLU A 247 -19.76 -25.89 -4.36
CA GLU A 247 -20.71 -25.94 -3.25
C GLU A 247 -20.96 -27.42 -2.90
N PRO A 248 -20.68 -27.84 -1.65
CA PRO A 248 -21.01 -29.19 -1.20
C PRO A 248 -22.53 -29.26 -0.98
N GLY A 249 -23.29 -29.35 -2.08
CA GLY A 249 -24.74 -29.28 -2.02
C GLY A 249 -25.51 -29.48 -3.32
N SER A 250 -24.87 -29.52 -4.49
CA SER A 250 -25.57 -29.93 -5.73
C SER A 250 -25.73 -31.46 -5.74
N THR A 251 -26.67 -31.96 -4.94
CA THR A 251 -27.18 -33.32 -5.09
C THR A 251 -27.78 -33.45 -6.48
N VAL A 252 -27.13 -34.28 -7.29
CA VAL A 252 -27.67 -34.83 -8.54
C VAL A 252 -28.78 -35.80 -8.16
N GLU A 253 -29.95 -35.28 -7.79
CA GLU A 253 -31.18 -36.05 -7.73
C GLU A 253 -32.09 -35.57 -8.86
N ASP A 254 -32.76 -36.53 -9.49
CA ASP A 254 -33.73 -36.40 -10.58
C ASP A 254 -33.18 -36.33 -12.02
N MET A 255 -32.46 -37.39 -12.42
CA MET A 255 -32.65 -37.96 -13.76
C MET A 255 -33.65 -39.11 -13.66
N ASP A 256 -34.92 -38.76 -13.76
CA ASP A 256 -36.05 -39.66 -13.94
C ASP A 256 -35.99 -40.22 -15.37
N ILE A 257 -35.67 -41.51 -15.49
CA ILE A 257 -35.74 -42.24 -16.77
C ILE A 257 -37.11 -42.91 -16.81
N GLY A 258 -38.06 -42.23 -17.44
CA GLY A 258 -39.33 -42.78 -17.91
C GLY A 258 -39.30 -43.05 -19.41
#